data_AF-A0A2H4N0Q0-F1
#
_entry.id   AF-A0A2H4N0Q0-F1
#
_cell.length_a   1.000
_cell.length_b   1.000
_cell.length_c   1.000
_cell.angle_alpha   90.00
_cell.angle_beta   90.00
_cell.angle_gamma   90.00
#
_symmetry.space_group_name_H-M   'P 1'
#
loop_
_entity.id
_entity.type
_entity.pdbx_description
1 polymer ?
#
loop_
_entity_poly.entity_id
_entity_poly.type
_entity_poly.pdbx_seq_one_letter_code
_entity_poly.pdbx_strand_id
1 'polypeptide(L)'
;LDFARSKLDAKIGVAAQNCYKVAKGAFTGEISPAMIKDCGVHWVILGHSERRHVFGESDELIGQKVVCVYVCYLYTWAVFIT
;
A
#
# COMPACT_ATOMS: atom_id res chain seq x y z
N LEU A 1 0.32 11.43 -1.94
CA LEU A 1 -0.89 11.10 -1.14
C LEU A 1 -1.41 12.34 -0.43
N ASP A 2 -0.54 13.13 0.18
CA ASP A 2 -0.88 14.37 0.90
C ASP A 2 -1.76 15.35 0.12
N PHE A 3 -1.42 15.62 -1.14
CA PHE A 3 -2.22 16.52 -1.98
C PHE A 3 -3.67 16.01 -2.14
N ALA A 4 -3.86 14.74 -2.48
CA ALA A 4 -5.20 14.17 -2.61
C ALA A 4 -5.95 14.16 -1.27
N ARG A 5 -5.28 13.79 -0.18
CA ARG A 5 -5.91 13.74 1.15
C ARG A 5 -6.31 15.12 1.66
N SER A 6 -5.52 16.16 1.37
CA SER A 6 -5.80 17.55 1.77
C SER A 6 -6.89 18.24 0.93
N LYS A 7 -7.17 17.77 -0.29
CA LYS A 7 -8.14 18.40 -1.20
C LYS A 7 -9.50 17.70 -1.23
N LEU A 8 -9.54 16.39 -0.95
CA LEU A 8 -10.77 15.62 -0.96
C LEU A 8 -11.50 15.69 0.39
N ASP A 9 -12.83 15.69 0.35
CA ASP A 9 -13.69 15.55 1.52
C ASP A 9 -13.31 14.30 2.33
N ALA A 10 -13.38 14.39 3.66
CA ALA A 10 -13.09 13.27 4.57
C ALA A 10 -13.98 12.04 4.32
N LYS A 11 -15.16 12.23 3.73
CA LYS A 11 -16.06 11.14 3.30
C LYS A 11 -15.48 10.29 2.16
N ILE A 12 -14.54 10.83 1.38
CA ILE A 12 -13.88 10.13 0.29
C ILE A 12 -12.62 9.46 0.84
N GLY A 13 -12.57 8.13 0.77
CA GLY A 13 -11.38 7.35 1.10
C GLY A 13 -10.27 7.59 0.07
N VAL A 14 -9.03 7.72 0.56
CA VAL A 14 -7.83 7.75 -0.29
C VAL A 14 -7.07 6.45 -0.02
N ALA A 15 -6.47 5.88 -1.06
CA ALA A 15 -5.64 4.68 -0.97
C ALA A 15 -4.31 4.86 -1.71
N ALA A 16 -3.24 4.29 -1.17
CA ALA A 16 -2.00 4.13 -1.90
C ALA A 16 -2.11 2.96 -2.89
N GLN A 17 -1.39 3.02 -4.01
CA GLN A 17 -1.48 1.99 -5.06
C GLN A 17 -0.55 0.79 -4.82
N ASN A 18 0.47 0.95 -3.98
CA ASN A 18 1.41 -0.08 -3.58
C ASN A 18 2.14 0.37 -2.30
N CYS A 19 2.68 -0.58 -1.56
CA CYS A 19 3.67 -0.32 -0.52
C CYS A 19 4.68 -1.48 -0.44
N TYR A 20 5.78 -1.23 0.25
CA TYR A 20 6.80 -2.25 0.45
C TYR A 20 6.52 -3.13 1.68
N LYS A 21 7.24 -4.25 1.76
CA LYS A 21 7.05 -5.29 2.78
C LYS A 21 7.63 -4.98 4.17
N VAL A 22 8.25 -3.81 4.36
CA VAL A 22 8.80 -3.39 5.65
C VAL A 22 8.40 -1.95 5.99
N ALA A 23 8.30 -1.66 7.29
CA ALA A 23 7.93 -0.33 7.79
C ALA A 23 9.04 0.73 7.58
N LYS A 24 10.31 0.30 7.52
CA LYS A 24 11.48 1.15 7.28
C LYS A 24 12.65 0.30 6.77
N GLY A 25 13.56 0.91 6.02
CA GLY A 25 14.79 0.27 5.54
C GLY A 25 15.38 0.98 4.33
N ALA A 26 16.52 0.46 3.84
CA ALA A 26 17.20 0.98 2.67
C ALA A 26 16.60 0.38 1.38
N PHE A 27 15.39 0.81 1.03
CA PHE A 27 14.69 0.41 -0.18
C PHE A 27 14.41 1.65 -1.03
N THR A 28 15.44 2.11 -1.74
CA THR A 28 15.38 3.34 -2.53
C THR A 28 14.27 3.26 -3.59
N GLY A 29 13.40 4.26 -3.63
CA GLY A 29 12.27 4.35 -4.57
C GLY A 29 10.97 3.69 -4.08
N GLU A 30 11.02 2.96 -2.97
CA GLU A 30 9.85 2.32 -2.37
C GLU A 30 9.21 3.16 -1.26
N ILE A 31 7.92 2.96 -1.03
CA ILE A 31 7.15 3.65 0.02
C ILE A 31 6.76 2.63 1.09
N SER A 32 7.06 2.95 2.36
CA SER A 32 6.68 2.08 3.46
C SER A 32 5.23 2.31 3.91
N PRO A 33 4.59 1.30 4.53
CA PRO A 33 3.28 1.48 5.17
C PRO A 33 3.25 2.61 6.21
N ALA A 34 4.36 2.83 6.93
CA ALA A 34 4.45 3.93 7.91
C ALA A 34 4.30 5.31 7.22
N MET A 35 4.96 5.51 6.08
CA MET A 35 4.86 6.76 5.33
C MET A 35 3.42 7.03 4.83
N ILE A 36 2.69 5.98 4.43
CA ILE A 36 1.29 6.12 3.99
C ILE A 36 0.41 6.58 5.15
N LYS A 37 0.65 6.03 6.35
CA LYS A 37 -0.07 6.42 7.56
C LYS A 37 0.22 7.87 7.95
N ASP A 38 1.47 8.31 7.82
CA ASP A 38 1.88 9.69 8.10
C ASP A 38 1.16 10.70 7.18
N CYS A 39 0.81 10.29 5.95
CA CYS A 39 -0.02 11.08 5.03
C CYS A 39 -1.51 11.18 5.43
N GLY A 40 -1.93 10.57 6.56
CA GLY A 40 -3.34 10.49 6.97
C GLY A 40 -4.18 9.57 6.08
N VAL A 41 -3.53 8.61 5.42
CA VAL A 41 -4.16 7.63 4.52
C VAL A 41 -4.15 6.26 5.19
N HIS A 42 -5.30 5.58 5.16
CA HIS A 42 -5.50 4.32 5.87
C HIS A 42 -5.60 3.09 4.96
N TRP A 43 -5.60 3.27 3.64
CA TRP A 43 -5.80 2.20 2.68
C TRP A 43 -4.61 2.04 1.73
N VAL A 44 -4.33 0.81 1.34
CA VAL A 44 -3.39 0.50 0.26
C VAL A 44 -3.94 -0.63 -0.61
N ILE A 45 -3.65 -0.58 -1.90
CA ILE A 45 -3.95 -1.65 -2.86
C ILE A 45 -2.70 -2.53 -2.96
N LEU A 46 -2.87 -3.85 -2.84
CA LEU A 46 -1.81 -4.83 -2.94
C LEU A 46 -2.20 -5.95 -3.90
N GLY A 47 -1.22 -6.53 -4.59
CA GLY A 47 -1.47 -7.66 -5.48
C GLY A 47 -2.36 -7.35 -6.69
N HIS A 48 -2.35 -6.10 -7.15
CA HIS A 48 -2.99 -5.71 -8.40
C HIS A 48 -2.43 -6.52 -9.58
N SER A 49 -3.28 -6.90 -10.53
CA SER A 49 -2.92 -7.72 -11.69
C SER A 49 -1.70 -7.18 -12.45
N GLU A 50 -1.60 -5.87 -12.64
CA GLU A 50 -0.45 -5.21 -13.27
C GLU A 50 0.86 -5.48 -12.51
N ARG A 51 0.84 -5.49 -11.17
CA ARG A 51 2.04 -5.77 -10.36
C ARG A 51 2.47 -7.23 -10.43
N ARG A 52 1.51 -8.14 -10.62
CA ARG A 52 1.79 -9.57 -10.80
C ARG A 52 2.39 -9.84 -12.18
N HIS A 53 1.74 -9.36 -13.23
CA HIS A 53 2.10 -9.71 -14.61
C HIS A 53 3.23 -8.86 -15.20
N VAL A 54 3.30 -7.57 -14.86
CA VAL A 54 4.31 -6.64 -15.41
C VAL A 54 5.55 -6.59 -14.51
N PHE A 55 5.34 -6.53 -13.19
CA PHE A 55 6.43 -6.40 -12.21
C PHE A 55 6.83 -7.72 -11.55
N GLY A 56 6.13 -8.82 -11.83
CA GLY A 56 6.51 -10.16 -11.36
C GLY A 56 6.34 -10.36 -9.84
N GLU A 57 5.41 -9.65 -9.19
CA GLU A 57 5.21 -9.83 -7.74
C GLU A 57 4.60 -11.21 -7.42
N SER A 58 5.33 -12.02 -6.66
CA SER A 58 4.88 -13.34 -6.22
C SER A 58 3.86 -13.25 -5.08
N ASP A 59 3.08 -14.32 -4.89
CA ASP A 59 2.12 -14.42 -3.79
C ASP A 59 2.79 -14.33 -2.42
N GLU A 60 4.01 -14.86 -2.28
CA GLU A 60 4.78 -14.76 -1.03
C GLU A 60 5.16 -13.30 -0.73
N LEU A 61 5.58 -12.55 -1.75
CA LEU A 61 5.91 -11.13 -1.59
C LEU A 61 4.66 -10.32 -1.22
N ILE A 62 3.54 -10.59 -1.88
CA ILE A 62 2.27 -9.93 -1.59
C ILE A 62 1.80 -10.27 -0.18
N GLY A 63 1.91 -11.53 0.25
CA GLY A 63 1.62 -11.95 1.62
C GLY A 63 2.46 -11.21 2.67
N GLN A 64 3.76 -11.04 2.42
CA GLN A 64 4.64 -10.24 3.29
C GLN A 64 4.20 -8.78 3.38
N LYS A 65 3.80 -8.17 2.26
CA LYS A 65 3.27 -6.79 2.24
C LYS A 65 1.97 -6.70 3.03
N VAL A 66 1.04 -7.64 2.84
CA VAL A 66 -0.23 -7.69 3.57
C VAL A 66 0.00 -7.72 5.08
N VAL A 67 0.88 -8.61 5.56
CA VAL A 67 1.23 -8.67 6.99
C VAL A 67 1.80 -7.35 7.48
N CYS A 68 2.71 -6.73 6.72
CA CYS A 68 3.31 -5.45 7.11
C CYS A 68 2.28 -4.31 7.19
N VAL A 69 1.33 -4.25 6.25
CA VAL A 69 0.22 -3.28 6.24
C VAL A 69 -0.65 -3.43 7.48
N TYR A 70 -1.04 -4.66 7.83
CA TYR A 70 -1.82 -4.92 9.04
C TYR A 70 -1.07 -4.52 10.31
N VAL A 71 0.22 -4.84 10.42
CA VAL A 71 1.05 -4.45 11.57
C VAL A 71 1.19 -2.92 11.70
N CYS A 72 1.14 -2.20 10.59
CA CYS A 72 1.19 -0.73 10.58
C CYS A 72 -0.16 -0.05 10.82
N TYR A 73 -1.23 -0.82 11.11
CA TYR A 73 -2.60 -0.35 11.29
C TYR A 73 -3.18 0.33 10.04
N LEU A 74 -2.87 -0.25 8.87
CA LEU A 74 -3.48 0.11 7.60
C LEU A 74 -4.40 -1.02 7.12
N TYR A 75 -5.34 -0.67 6.26
CA TYR A 75 -6.24 -1.60 5.60
C TYR A 75 -5.78 -1.85 4.16
N THR A 76 -6.02 -3.04 3.65
CA THR A 76 -5.80 -3.36 2.23
C THR A 76 -7.10 -3.80 1.57
N TRP A 77 -7.31 -3.34 0.34
CA TRP A 77 -8.43 -3.76 -0.49
C TRP A 77 -7.88 -4.33 -1.79
N ALA A 78 -7.24 -5.50 -1.71
CA ALA A 78 -7.05 -6.42 -2.81
C ALA A 78 -6.26 -7.63 -2.32
N VAL A 79 -6.86 -8.81 -2.43
CA VAL A 79 -6.14 -10.09 -2.48
C VAL A 79 -6.42 -10.80 -3.83
N PHE A 80 -7.42 -10.33 -4.61
CA PHE A 80 -7.95 -11.05 -5.79
C PHE A 80 -8.47 -10.13 -6.92
N ILE A 81 -7.73 -9.08 -7.33
CA ILE A 81 -7.98 -8.48 -8.65
C ILE A 81 -7.13 -9.26 -9.65
N THR A 82 -7.68 -10.41 -10.06
CA THR A 82 -7.33 -11.34 -11.17
C THR A 82 -5.92 -11.29 -11.74
#